data_AF-A0A379DX17-F1
#
_entry.id   AF-A0A379DX17-F1
#
_cell.length_a   1.000
_cell.length_b   1.000
_cell.length_c   1.000
_cell.angle_alpha   90.00
_cell.angle_beta   90.00
_cell.angle_gamma   90.00
#
_symmetry.space_group_name_H-M   'P 1'
#
loop_
_entity.id
_entity.type
_entity.pdbx_description
1 polymer ?
#
loop_
_entity_poly.entity_id
_entity_poly.type
_entity_poly.pdbx_seq_one_letter_code
_entity_poly.pdbx_strand_id
1 'polypeptide(L)'
;MLSVKYIPMLYYDAIIIRFTGDDGSVHNIFVDGGNINSRKFCYTDRLKKELELLFGMGESIDLWVITHIDNDHIGGLYNFINDTEFFETHQERLKEVWMNYGGKGDYEVQRTGTIGYHGGKELRDLLKEKHVVVKQAILAGHISTLSDATITVVAPNENAMKCYIKWWNNIEFKDVAQTVDGLIKGGKWDYDKKFKDFNLTLYEEDNEVKNNSSIAFVLSYHGYNLLFSADSCSSLLSDGLKNTNMLKDGDFKFDLMHIPHHGSCRNSSFVFLKDIICPKYVISGNGANRYHLPDKETIARLNAANPTGCELHFTQMNFKLKEIFANDDCGNLKIIDDANFTFE
;
A
#
# COMPACT_ATOMS: atom_id res chain seq x y z
N MET A 1 -19.38 4.39 12.48
CA MET A 1 -19.06 4.85 11.12
C MET A 1 -17.55 4.84 10.88
N LEU A 2 -17.14 3.98 9.95
CA LEU A 2 -15.78 3.86 9.41
C LEU A 2 -15.78 4.37 7.97
N SER A 3 -14.76 5.12 7.59
CA SER A 3 -14.55 5.61 6.23
C SER A 3 -13.13 5.32 5.76
N VAL A 4 -13.00 5.00 4.48
CA VAL A 4 -11.72 4.78 3.81
C VAL A 4 -11.69 5.62 2.56
N LYS A 5 -10.71 6.52 2.48
CA LYS A 5 -10.51 7.44 1.36
C LYS A 5 -9.17 7.17 0.73
N TYR A 6 -9.19 6.75 -0.53
CA TYR A 6 -7.99 6.72 -1.36
C TYR A 6 -7.77 8.11 -1.96
N ILE A 7 -6.63 8.72 -1.67
CA ILE A 7 -6.29 10.03 -2.23
C ILE A 7 -5.88 9.81 -3.69
N PRO A 8 -6.55 10.45 -4.67
CA PRO A 8 -6.23 10.23 -6.07
C PRO A 8 -4.87 10.83 -6.42
N MET A 9 -3.81 10.01 -6.39
CA MET A 9 -2.43 10.41 -6.62
C MET A 9 -1.82 9.73 -7.86
N LEU A 10 -2.51 9.81 -9.01
CA LEU A 10 -2.13 9.08 -10.23
C LEU A 10 -2.14 7.56 -10.03
N TYR A 11 -0.97 6.95 -9.84
CA TYR A 11 -0.80 5.52 -9.62
C TYR A 11 -0.11 5.24 -8.28
N TYR A 12 -0.02 6.24 -7.40
CA TYR A 12 0.65 6.13 -6.11
C TYR A 12 -0.33 5.81 -4.99
N ASP A 13 0.18 5.26 -3.90
CA ASP A 13 -0.63 4.89 -2.74
C ASP A 13 -0.63 5.98 -1.67
N ALA A 14 -1.83 6.39 -1.29
CA ALA A 14 -2.09 7.25 -0.14
C ALA A 14 -3.54 7.04 0.31
N ILE A 15 -3.73 6.54 1.52
CA ILE A 15 -5.03 6.15 2.06
C ILE A 15 -5.23 6.83 3.41
N ILE A 16 -6.42 7.37 3.63
CA ILE A 16 -6.87 7.87 4.92
C ILE A 16 -8.01 6.97 5.38
N ILE A 17 -7.84 6.35 6.54
CA ILE A 17 -8.85 5.57 7.24
C ILE A 17 -9.28 6.40 8.44
N ARG A 18 -10.58 6.62 8.58
CA ARG A 18 -11.14 7.46 9.63
C ARG A 18 -12.36 6.78 10.25
N PHE A 19 -12.41 6.70 11.57
CA PHE A 19 -13.52 6.09 12.31
C PHE A 19 -13.78 6.81 13.63
N THR A 20 -14.96 6.60 14.21
CA THR A 20 -15.30 7.09 15.55
C THR A 20 -15.09 5.96 16.55
N GLY A 21 -14.24 6.17 17.55
CA GLY A 21 -13.97 5.19 18.59
C GLY A 21 -15.13 5.03 19.59
N ASP A 22 -15.03 4.01 20.42
CA ASP A 22 -15.89 3.80 21.60
C ASP A 22 -15.75 4.90 22.66
N ASP A 23 -14.65 5.65 22.62
CA ASP A 23 -14.39 6.85 23.41
C ASP A 23 -15.13 8.10 22.89
N GLY A 24 -15.82 7.98 21.75
CA GLY A 24 -16.51 9.08 21.06
C GLY A 24 -15.60 10.02 20.28
N SER A 25 -14.28 9.79 20.28
CA SER A 25 -13.30 10.56 19.52
C SER A 25 -13.23 10.08 18.08
N VAL A 26 -12.76 10.95 17.19
CA VAL A 26 -12.39 10.56 15.84
C VAL A 26 -10.94 10.09 15.83
N HIS A 27 -10.71 8.93 15.21
CA HIS A 27 -9.41 8.36 14.96
C HIS A 27 -9.06 8.41 13.48
N ASN A 28 -7.80 8.69 13.17
CA ASN A 28 -7.29 8.77 11.81
C ASN A 28 -6.02 7.92 11.65
N ILE A 29 -6.04 7.00 10.68
CA ILE A 29 -4.89 6.20 10.27
C ILE A 29 -4.54 6.59 8.83
N PHE A 30 -3.28 6.93 8.60
CA PHE A 30 -2.73 7.22 7.29
C PHE A 30 -1.92 6.00 6.83
N VAL A 31 -2.09 5.61 5.56
CA VAL A 31 -1.30 4.54 4.93
C VAL A 31 -0.64 5.13 3.69
N ASP A 32 0.68 5.09 3.67
CA ASP A 32 1.54 5.69 2.65
C ASP A 32 1.23 7.18 2.44
N GLY A 33 1.66 7.75 1.30
CA GLY A 33 1.67 9.20 1.10
C GLY A 33 2.07 9.67 -0.29
N GLY A 34 2.11 8.76 -1.27
CA GLY A 34 2.43 9.10 -2.66
C GLY A 34 3.93 9.32 -2.93
N ASN A 35 4.23 9.89 -4.10
CA ASN A 35 5.61 9.95 -4.60
C ASN A 35 6.45 11.08 -4.02
N ILE A 36 7.60 10.75 -3.43
CA ILE A 36 8.57 11.69 -2.84
C ILE A 36 9.02 12.78 -3.82
N ASN A 37 9.18 12.44 -5.11
CA ASN A 37 9.62 13.37 -6.15
C ASN A 37 8.49 14.27 -6.70
N SER A 38 7.26 14.07 -6.24
CA SER A 38 6.07 14.79 -6.71
C SER A 38 5.48 15.69 -5.62
N ARG A 39 6.32 16.36 -4.82
CA ARG A 39 5.92 17.18 -3.65
C ARG A 39 4.71 18.09 -3.91
N LYS A 40 4.73 18.90 -4.97
CA LYS A 40 3.61 19.81 -5.25
C LYS A 40 2.29 19.05 -5.40
N PHE A 41 2.30 18.00 -6.21
CA PHE A 41 1.09 17.25 -6.56
C PHE A 41 0.62 16.32 -5.43
N CYS A 42 1.51 15.52 -4.84
CA CYS A 42 1.16 14.54 -3.80
C CYS A 42 0.96 15.21 -2.44
N TYR A 43 1.87 16.11 -2.06
CA TYR A 43 1.84 16.74 -0.74
C TYR A 43 1.04 18.06 -0.75
N THR A 44 1.54 19.12 -1.39
CA THR A 44 0.96 20.47 -1.26
C THR A 44 -0.49 20.56 -1.75
N ASP A 45 -0.79 20.01 -2.93
CA ASP A 45 -2.09 20.16 -3.56
C ASP A 45 -3.15 19.18 -3.01
N ARG A 46 -2.71 18.16 -2.24
CA ARG A 46 -3.55 17.04 -1.77
C ARG A 46 -3.33 16.77 -0.29
N LEU A 47 -2.31 16.00 0.10
CA LEU A 47 -2.17 15.50 1.46
C LEU A 47 -2.11 16.61 2.51
N LYS A 48 -1.40 17.71 2.23
CA LYS A 48 -1.33 18.86 3.13
C LYS A 48 -2.70 19.47 3.41
N LYS A 49 -3.60 19.51 2.43
CA LYS A 49 -4.97 20.02 2.63
C LYS A 49 -5.79 19.13 3.55
N GLU A 50 -5.60 17.81 3.47
CA GLU A 50 -6.23 16.86 4.40
C GLU A 50 -5.67 17.06 5.82
N LEU A 51 -4.36 17.26 5.95
CA LEU A 51 -3.70 17.56 7.24
C LEU A 51 -4.20 18.89 7.83
N GLU A 52 -4.27 19.96 7.04
CA GLU A 52 -4.78 21.27 7.46
C GLU A 52 -6.22 21.18 7.95
N LEU A 53 -7.08 20.43 7.25
CA LEU A 53 -8.46 20.19 7.65
C LEU A 53 -8.52 19.41 8.98
N LEU A 54 -7.82 18.28 9.06
CA LEU A 54 -7.80 17.40 10.22
C LEU A 54 -7.29 18.12 11.47
N PHE A 55 -6.15 18.79 11.37
CA PHE A 55 -5.57 19.54 12.49
C PHE A 55 -6.40 20.77 12.86
N GLY A 56 -7.04 21.42 11.87
CA GLY A 56 -7.98 22.53 12.12
C GLY A 56 -9.23 22.10 12.90
N MET A 57 -9.65 20.84 12.79
CA MET A 57 -10.75 20.26 13.59
C MET A 57 -10.30 19.82 15.00
N GLY A 58 -9.02 20.01 15.34
CA GLY A 58 -8.49 19.58 16.63
C GLY A 58 -8.20 18.08 16.70
N GLU A 59 -8.12 17.39 15.57
CA GLU A 59 -7.82 15.96 15.51
C GLU A 59 -6.32 15.67 15.38
N SER A 60 -5.97 14.38 15.42
CA SER A 60 -4.60 13.88 15.29
C SER A 60 -4.55 12.71 14.29
N ILE A 61 -3.35 12.42 13.81
CA ILE A 61 -3.01 11.18 13.14
C ILE A 61 -2.58 10.20 14.24
N ASP A 62 -3.41 9.20 14.51
CA ASP A 62 -3.11 8.19 15.51
C ASP A 62 -1.99 7.25 15.06
N LEU A 63 -1.99 6.93 13.76
CA LEU A 63 -1.01 6.04 13.16
C LEU A 63 -0.75 6.43 11.71
N TRP A 64 0.52 6.55 11.35
CA TRP A 64 0.95 6.62 9.95
C TRP A 64 1.76 5.38 9.59
N VAL A 65 1.19 4.50 8.76
CA VAL A 65 1.85 3.30 8.25
C VAL A 65 2.55 3.62 6.94
N ILE A 66 3.86 3.42 6.90
CA ILE A 66 4.63 3.36 5.65
C ILE A 66 4.81 1.89 5.31
N THR A 67 4.11 1.43 4.28
CA THR A 67 4.02 0.00 3.94
C THR A 67 5.39 -0.54 3.56
N HIS A 68 6.10 0.18 2.70
CA HIS A 68 7.48 -0.08 2.34
C HIS A 68 8.15 1.18 1.80
N ILE A 69 9.40 1.06 1.36
CA ILE A 69 10.30 2.20 1.13
C ILE A 69 10.27 2.78 -0.28
N ASP A 70 9.48 2.23 -1.20
CA ASP A 70 9.49 2.76 -2.56
C ASP A 70 8.91 4.17 -2.63
N ASN A 71 9.42 4.93 -3.60
CA ASN A 71 9.26 6.37 -3.63
C ASN A 71 7.80 6.81 -3.69
N ASP A 72 6.95 6.04 -4.35
CA ASP A 72 5.49 6.18 -4.49
C ASP A 72 4.68 5.90 -3.23
N HIS A 73 5.32 5.52 -2.13
CA HIS A 73 4.67 5.27 -0.84
C HIS A 73 5.07 6.30 0.21
N ILE A 74 6.36 6.65 0.27
CA ILE A 74 6.94 7.41 1.40
C ILE A 74 6.76 8.93 1.35
N GLY A 75 6.33 9.47 0.21
CA GLY A 75 6.45 10.89 -0.10
C GLY A 75 5.67 11.82 0.83
N GLY A 76 4.53 11.37 1.33
CA GLY A 76 3.65 12.17 2.18
C GLY A 76 4.29 12.51 3.52
N LEU A 77 4.75 11.48 4.24
CA LEU A 77 5.42 11.65 5.54
C LEU A 77 6.73 12.42 5.39
N TYR A 78 7.53 12.10 4.36
CA TYR A 78 8.77 12.83 4.07
C TYR A 78 8.54 14.33 3.86
N ASN A 79 7.52 14.68 3.06
CA ASN A 79 7.23 16.08 2.76
C ASN A 79 6.52 16.81 3.90
N PHE A 80 5.73 16.10 4.73
CA PHE A 80 5.17 16.65 5.96
C PHE A 80 6.29 17.09 6.91
N ILE A 81 7.27 16.23 7.17
CA ILE A 81 8.37 16.52 8.09
C ILE A 81 9.29 17.63 7.56
N ASN A 82 9.50 17.69 6.24
CA ASN A 82 10.30 18.74 5.58
C ASN A 82 9.55 20.07 5.38
N ASP A 83 8.25 20.12 5.65
CA ASP A 83 7.49 21.37 5.70
C ASP A 83 7.67 22.00 7.09
N THR A 84 8.89 22.45 7.39
CA THR A 84 9.38 22.72 8.74
C THR A 84 8.43 23.57 9.60
N GLU A 85 7.90 24.67 9.07
CA GLU A 85 6.96 25.53 9.81
C GLU A 85 5.66 24.79 10.14
N PHE A 86 5.12 24.06 9.18
CA PHE A 86 3.89 23.29 9.36
C PHE A 86 4.13 22.10 10.31
N PHE A 87 5.25 21.40 10.18
CA PHE A 87 5.63 20.29 11.04
C PHE A 87 5.86 20.75 12.48
N GLU A 88 6.66 21.78 12.72
CA GLU A 88 6.95 22.26 14.07
C GLU A 88 5.69 22.72 14.81
N THR A 89 4.71 23.24 14.06
CA THR A 89 3.41 23.67 14.59
C THR A 89 2.48 22.51 14.95
N HIS A 90 2.63 21.33 14.32
CA HIS A 90 1.66 20.23 14.42
C HIS A 90 2.29 18.87 14.74
N GLN A 91 3.59 18.78 15.02
CA GLN A 91 4.31 17.51 15.22
C GLN A 91 3.71 16.66 16.34
N GLU A 92 3.13 17.28 17.37
CA GLU A 92 2.44 16.60 18.48
C GLU A 92 1.15 15.89 18.04
N ARG A 93 0.65 16.21 16.84
CA ARG A 93 -0.55 15.61 16.26
C ARG A 93 -0.25 14.31 15.52
N LEU A 94 1.03 13.97 15.30
CA LEU A 94 1.45 12.68 14.78
C LEU A 94 1.85 11.77 15.96
N LYS A 95 0.98 10.81 16.31
CA LYS A 95 1.17 10.00 17.53
C LYS A 95 2.13 8.83 17.33
N GLU A 96 2.00 8.09 16.24
CA GLU A 96 2.79 6.89 15.97
C GLU A 96 3.09 6.74 14.47
N VAL A 97 4.30 6.25 14.14
CA VAL A 97 4.69 5.87 12.78
C VAL A 97 5.11 4.41 12.77
N TRP A 98 4.60 3.65 11.82
CA TRP A 98 5.10 2.31 11.49
C TRP A 98 5.92 2.36 10.23
N MET A 99 7.16 1.88 10.31
CA MET A 99 8.03 1.73 9.15
C MET A 99 9.08 0.67 9.43
N ASN A 100 9.19 -0.30 8.53
CA ASN A 100 10.27 -1.26 8.53
C ASN A 100 11.42 -0.71 7.66
N TYR A 101 12.62 -0.58 8.22
CA TYR A 101 13.83 -0.20 7.49
C TYR A 101 15.05 -0.98 8.01
N GLY A 102 16.12 -1.01 7.22
CA GLY A 102 17.40 -1.62 7.60
C GLY A 102 18.45 -0.62 8.10
N GLY A 103 19.61 -1.16 8.49
CA GLY A 103 20.78 -0.38 8.90
C GLY A 103 20.80 0.05 10.37
N LYS A 104 21.99 0.05 10.99
CA LYS A 104 22.21 0.55 12.36
C LYS A 104 22.49 2.07 12.42
N GLY A 105 22.73 2.71 11.28
CA GLY A 105 23.10 4.13 11.21
C GLY A 105 24.60 4.41 11.30
N ASP A 106 25.46 3.38 11.22
CA ASP A 106 26.92 3.50 11.45
C ASP A 106 27.74 3.78 10.17
N TYR A 107 27.09 4.08 9.04
CA TYR A 107 27.76 4.30 7.77
C TYR A 107 27.51 5.73 7.26
N GLU A 108 28.53 6.59 7.31
CA GLU A 108 28.56 7.84 6.56
C GLU A 108 28.80 7.53 5.08
N VAL A 109 27.94 8.05 4.19
CA VAL A 109 27.96 7.67 2.77
C VAL A 109 27.83 8.87 1.84
N GLN A 110 28.66 8.89 0.79
CA GLN A 110 28.57 9.80 -0.36
C GLN A 110 27.56 9.28 -1.40
N ARG A 111 26.74 10.20 -1.95
CA ARG A 111 25.56 9.90 -2.81
C ARG A 111 25.93 9.22 -4.13
N THR A 112 25.49 7.97 -4.39
CA THR A 112 25.08 7.43 -5.73
C THR A 112 24.59 5.96 -5.67
N GLY A 113 23.28 5.68 -5.90
CA GLY A 113 22.74 4.31 -6.08
C GLY A 113 21.19 4.16 -6.16
N THR A 114 20.67 2.95 -5.91
CA THR A 114 19.26 2.51 -6.15
C THR A 114 18.17 3.46 -5.60
N ILE A 115 17.23 3.85 -6.48
CA ILE A 115 16.23 4.92 -6.25
C ILE A 115 15.34 4.73 -5.00
N GLY A 116 14.77 3.53 -4.77
CA GLY A 116 13.87 3.29 -3.62
C GLY A 116 14.59 3.21 -2.26
N TYR A 117 15.83 2.69 -2.25
CA TYR A 117 16.66 2.68 -1.04
C TYR A 117 17.00 4.11 -0.55
N HIS A 118 17.34 5.02 -1.46
CA HIS A 118 17.70 6.40 -1.12
C HIS A 118 16.55 7.13 -0.43
N GLY A 119 15.35 7.10 -1.02
CA GLY A 119 14.18 7.73 -0.41
C GLY A 119 13.86 7.16 0.97
N GLY A 120 13.88 5.83 1.13
CA GLY A 120 13.68 5.17 2.42
C GLY A 120 14.72 5.57 3.48
N LYS A 121 16.01 5.66 3.09
CA LYS A 121 17.09 6.10 3.98
C LYS A 121 16.94 7.57 4.37
N GLU A 122 16.65 8.44 3.41
CA GLU A 122 16.41 9.86 3.66
C GLU A 122 15.24 10.07 4.63
N LEU A 123 14.15 9.32 4.46
CA LEU A 123 13.03 9.34 5.40
C LEU A 123 13.45 8.84 6.80
N ARG A 124 14.17 7.72 6.90
CA ARG A 124 14.70 7.19 8.17
C ARG A 124 15.56 8.23 8.90
N ASP A 125 16.50 8.84 8.20
CA ASP A 125 17.46 9.78 8.79
C ASP A 125 16.75 11.08 9.20
N LEU A 126 15.77 11.54 8.41
CA LEU A 126 14.90 12.67 8.75
C LEU A 126 14.02 12.41 9.98
N LEU A 127 13.42 11.22 10.10
CA LEU A 127 12.63 10.81 11.27
C LEU A 127 13.48 10.82 12.54
N LYS A 128 14.73 10.35 12.45
CA LYS A 128 15.70 10.39 13.56
C LYS A 128 16.09 11.82 13.92
N GLU A 129 16.43 12.66 12.94
CA GLU A 129 16.80 14.06 13.15
C GLU A 129 15.68 14.84 13.87
N LYS A 130 14.44 14.58 13.47
CA LYS A 130 13.25 15.25 14.01
C LYS A 130 12.65 14.54 15.24
N HIS A 131 13.33 13.53 15.77
CA HIS A 131 12.92 12.80 16.98
C HIS A 131 11.50 12.22 16.89
N VAL A 132 11.06 11.85 15.69
CA VAL A 132 9.77 11.18 15.48
C VAL A 132 9.90 9.73 15.94
N VAL A 133 8.98 9.29 16.80
CA VAL A 133 8.96 7.92 17.30
C VAL A 133 8.47 6.99 16.20
N VAL A 134 9.34 6.07 15.78
CA VAL A 134 9.04 5.07 14.75
C VAL A 134 9.09 3.67 15.34
N LYS A 135 7.99 2.94 15.19
CA LYS A 135 7.93 1.51 15.53
C LYS A 135 8.39 0.69 14.33
N GLN A 136 9.36 -0.18 14.60
CA GLN A 136 9.97 -1.10 13.64
C GLN A 136 9.57 -2.53 13.96
N ALA A 137 9.98 -3.47 13.08
CA ALA A 137 9.68 -4.89 13.20
C ALA A 137 8.18 -5.19 13.25
N ILE A 138 7.42 -4.46 12.42
CA ILE A 138 6.00 -4.68 12.21
C ILE A 138 5.87 -5.85 11.23
N LEU A 139 5.62 -7.04 11.76
CA LEU A 139 5.59 -8.31 11.02
C LEU A 139 4.24 -9.00 11.15
N ALA A 140 3.99 -9.99 10.28
CA ALA A 140 2.83 -10.87 10.36
C ALA A 140 2.65 -11.42 11.79
N GLY A 141 1.43 -11.29 12.34
CA GLY A 141 1.11 -11.60 13.72
C GLY A 141 1.19 -10.42 14.68
N HIS A 142 1.72 -9.26 14.27
CA HIS A 142 1.61 -8.04 15.05
C HIS A 142 0.13 -7.60 15.12
N ILE A 143 -0.34 -7.32 16.33
CA ILE A 143 -1.69 -6.83 16.59
C ILE A 143 -1.57 -5.50 17.34
N SER A 144 -2.31 -4.50 16.86
CA SER A 144 -2.48 -3.22 17.54
C SER A 144 -3.97 -2.90 17.62
N THR A 145 -4.38 -2.26 18.71
CA THR A 145 -5.76 -1.83 18.92
C THR A 145 -5.77 -0.32 19.09
N LEU A 146 -6.62 0.36 18.34
CA LEU A 146 -6.85 1.81 18.43
C LEU A 146 -8.33 2.02 18.76
N SER A 147 -8.61 2.40 20.01
CA SER A 147 -9.97 2.37 20.59
C SER A 147 -10.56 0.95 20.42
N ASP A 148 -11.57 0.77 19.59
CA ASP A 148 -12.26 -0.49 19.31
C ASP A 148 -11.98 -1.05 17.90
N ALA A 149 -11.10 -0.40 17.13
CA ALA A 149 -10.56 -0.94 15.88
C ALA A 149 -9.31 -1.79 16.14
N THR A 150 -9.25 -2.98 15.55
CA THR A 150 -8.09 -3.88 15.63
C THR A 150 -7.37 -3.93 14.29
N ILE A 151 -6.06 -3.72 14.32
CA ILE A 151 -5.15 -3.83 13.18
C ILE A 151 -4.35 -5.12 13.35
N THR A 152 -4.54 -6.08 12.45
CA THR A 152 -3.80 -7.35 12.43
C THR A 152 -2.89 -7.38 11.22
N VAL A 153 -1.58 -7.33 11.44
CA VAL A 153 -0.58 -7.39 10.38
C VAL A 153 -0.46 -8.81 9.88
N VAL A 154 -0.49 -8.98 8.55
CA VAL A 154 -0.43 -10.28 7.88
C VAL A 154 0.81 -10.44 6.98
N ALA A 155 1.48 -9.35 6.62
CA ALA A 155 2.79 -9.37 5.98
C ALA A 155 3.62 -8.15 6.43
N PRO A 156 4.96 -8.19 6.36
CA PRO A 156 5.80 -9.31 5.92
C PRO A 156 5.99 -10.36 7.03
N ASN A 157 6.38 -11.58 6.67
CA ASN A 157 6.85 -12.56 7.67
C ASN A 157 8.34 -12.37 8.01
N GLU A 158 8.83 -13.07 9.03
CA GLU A 158 10.24 -12.96 9.46
C GLU A 158 11.24 -13.25 8.34
N ASN A 159 10.96 -14.22 7.46
CA ASN A 159 11.89 -14.62 6.41
C ASN A 159 11.99 -13.56 5.32
N ALA A 160 10.86 -13.00 4.89
CA ALA A 160 10.82 -11.87 3.98
C ALA A 160 11.59 -10.67 4.58
N MET A 161 11.39 -10.39 5.87
CA MET A 161 12.13 -9.31 6.54
C MET A 161 13.64 -9.58 6.64
N LYS A 162 14.07 -10.82 6.92
CA LYS A 162 15.49 -11.21 6.90
C LYS A 162 16.12 -10.99 5.53
N CYS A 163 15.41 -11.34 4.45
CA CYS A 163 15.86 -11.08 3.08
C CYS A 163 15.97 -9.58 2.78
N TYR A 164 14.96 -8.80 3.17
CA TYR A 164 14.96 -7.35 3.01
C TYR A 164 16.11 -6.67 3.76
N ILE A 165 16.36 -7.02 5.03
CA ILE A 165 17.47 -6.47 5.82
C ILE A 165 18.82 -6.82 5.20
N LYS A 166 18.98 -8.07 4.73
CA LYS A 166 20.20 -8.49 4.03
C LYS A 166 20.41 -7.69 2.74
N TRP A 167 19.36 -7.47 1.97
CA TRP A 167 19.40 -6.62 0.78
C TRP A 167 19.78 -5.18 1.14
N TRP A 168 19.10 -4.57 2.12
CA TRP A 168 19.36 -3.21 2.58
C TRP A 168 20.82 -3.03 2.99
N ASN A 169 21.34 -3.88 3.87
CA ASN A 169 22.72 -3.79 4.34
C ASN A 169 23.74 -3.92 3.21
N ASN A 170 23.46 -4.77 2.21
CA ASN A 170 24.31 -4.92 1.03
C ASN A 170 24.31 -3.65 0.17
N ILE A 171 23.15 -3.00 -0.01
CA ILE A 171 23.06 -1.74 -0.75
C ILE A 171 23.72 -0.61 0.05
N GLU A 172 23.44 -0.47 1.35
CA GLU A 172 24.05 0.53 2.23
C GLU A 172 25.58 0.40 2.28
N PHE A 173 26.11 -0.83 2.29
CA PHE A 173 27.56 -1.08 2.18
C PHE A 173 28.13 -0.73 0.81
N LYS A 174 27.44 -1.05 -0.29
CA LYS A 174 27.89 -0.73 -1.66
C LYS A 174 27.80 0.76 -1.97
N ASP A 175 26.89 1.49 -1.34
CA ASP A 175 26.77 2.94 -1.50
C ASP A 175 28.02 3.64 -0.89
N VAL A 176 28.66 3.04 0.13
CA VAL A 176 29.99 3.45 0.66
C VAL A 176 31.14 3.15 -0.31
N ALA A 177 30.95 2.20 -1.22
CA ALA A 177 31.96 1.74 -2.18
C ALA A 177 31.38 1.66 -3.60
N GLN A 178 31.38 2.80 -4.30
CA GLN A 178 30.90 3.02 -5.68
C GLN A 178 30.67 1.74 -6.50
N THR A 179 29.44 1.52 -6.99
CA THR A 179 29.22 0.91 -8.32
C THR A 179 27.82 1.20 -8.90
N VAL A 180 27.87 1.72 -10.14
CA VAL A 180 26.90 1.76 -11.27
C VAL A 180 25.49 1.17 -11.14
N ASP A 181 24.53 2.00 -11.57
CA ASP A 181 23.10 1.71 -11.75
C ASP A 181 22.81 0.66 -12.83
N GLY A 182 21.87 -0.24 -12.52
CA GLY A 182 21.24 -1.17 -13.47
C GLY A 182 20.01 -0.54 -14.12
N LEU A 183 19.89 -0.72 -15.44
CA LEU A 183 18.73 -0.33 -16.24
C LEU A 183 17.50 -1.19 -15.85
N ILE A 184 16.44 -0.54 -15.35
CA ILE A 184 15.12 -1.17 -15.16
C ILE A 184 14.42 -1.27 -16.53
N LYS A 185 14.11 -2.48 -16.99
CA LYS A 185 13.30 -2.71 -18.20
C LYS A 185 11.85 -2.28 -17.97
N GLY A 186 11.26 -1.55 -18.93
CA GLY A 186 9.82 -1.27 -18.93
C GLY A 186 8.98 -2.53 -19.15
N GLY A 187 7.76 -2.53 -18.62
CA GLY A 187 6.78 -3.61 -18.79
C GLY A 187 6.18 -3.65 -20.19
N LYS A 188 5.67 -4.81 -20.61
CA LYS A 188 4.83 -4.94 -21.82
C LYS A 188 3.36 -4.82 -21.42
N TRP A 189 2.53 -4.22 -22.25
CA TRP A 189 1.09 -4.07 -22.02
C TRP A 189 0.32 -5.33 -22.50
N ASP A 190 -0.81 -5.64 -21.86
CA ASP A 190 -1.67 -6.80 -22.19
C ASP A 190 -3.13 -6.43 -22.55
N TYR A 191 -3.45 -5.13 -22.72
CA TYR A 191 -4.83 -4.65 -22.83
C TYR A 191 -5.57 -5.14 -24.08
N ASP A 192 -4.85 -5.42 -25.17
CA ASP A 192 -5.40 -5.94 -26.43
C ASP A 192 -5.89 -7.39 -26.32
N LYS A 193 -5.47 -8.12 -25.28
CA LYS A 193 -5.86 -9.51 -25.05
C LYS A 193 -7.24 -9.57 -24.40
N LYS A 194 -8.09 -10.52 -24.80
CA LYS A 194 -9.42 -10.69 -24.17
C LYS A 194 -9.33 -11.45 -22.85
N PHE A 195 -10.23 -11.19 -21.91
CA PHE A 195 -10.28 -11.82 -20.59
C PHE A 195 -10.29 -13.35 -20.70
N LYS A 196 -11.07 -13.90 -21.63
CA LYS A 196 -11.17 -15.34 -21.88
C LYS A 196 -9.87 -16.00 -22.42
N ASP A 197 -8.94 -15.20 -22.94
CA ASP A 197 -7.72 -15.72 -23.58
C ASP A 197 -6.55 -15.84 -22.58
N PHE A 198 -6.72 -15.38 -21.34
CA PHE A 198 -5.73 -15.54 -20.28
C PHE A 198 -5.74 -16.97 -19.71
N ASN A 199 -4.56 -17.55 -19.50
CA ASN A 199 -4.43 -18.76 -18.71
C ASN A 199 -4.34 -18.36 -17.24
N LEU A 200 -5.49 -18.33 -16.56
CA LEU A 200 -5.61 -17.84 -15.19
C LEU A 200 -4.79 -18.63 -14.16
N THR A 201 -4.36 -19.85 -14.50
CA THR A 201 -3.56 -20.71 -13.60
C THR A 201 -2.05 -20.52 -13.75
N LEU A 202 -1.59 -19.89 -14.83
CA LEU A 202 -0.18 -19.56 -15.00
C LEU A 202 0.15 -18.37 -14.10
N TYR A 203 1.06 -18.55 -13.15
CA TYR A 203 1.42 -17.50 -12.18
C TYR A 203 2.92 -17.54 -11.89
N GLU A 204 3.60 -16.43 -12.15
CA GLU A 204 4.98 -16.18 -11.75
C GLU A 204 4.99 -15.11 -10.66
N GLU A 205 5.16 -15.55 -9.42
CA GLU A 205 5.09 -14.68 -8.26
C GLU A 205 6.22 -13.64 -8.22
N ASP A 206 5.90 -12.48 -7.66
CA ASP A 206 6.89 -11.45 -7.37
C ASP A 206 7.85 -11.86 -6.26
N ASN A 207 9.14 -11.76 -6.56
CA ASN A 207 10.24 -12.12 -5.66
C ASN A 207 11.05 -10.88 -5.23
N GLU A 208 10.58 -9.67 -5.57
CA GLU A 208 11.25 -8.43 -5.17
C GLU A 208 11.19 -8.24 -3.66
N VAL A 209 12.35 -8.08 -3.03
CA VAL A 209 12.48 -8.06 -1.56
C VAL A 209 11.86 -6.81 -0.93
N LYS A 210 11.81 -5.69 -1.67
CA LYS A 210 11.16 -4.46 -1.22
C LYS A 210 9.65 -4.64 -1.13
N ASN A 211 9.02 -5.12 -2.20
CA ASN A 211 7.59 -5.37 -2.27
C ASN A 211 7.16 -6.39 -1.21
N ASN A 212 7.92 -7.48 -1.09
CA ASN A 212 7.67 -8.52 -0.10
C ASN A 212 8.00 -8.13 1.35
N SER A 213 8.57 -6.94 1.58
CA SER A 213 8.72 -6.33 2.91
C SER A 213 7.51 -5.48 3.34
N SER A 214 6.50 -5.34 2.48
CA SER A 214 5.36 -4.47 2.71
C SER A 214 4.55 -4.85 3.94
N ILE A 215 4.24 -3.86 4.78
CA ILE A 215 3.28 -3.99 5.87
C ILE A 215 1.88 -4.12 5.27
N ALA A 216 1.37 -5.34 5.19
CA ALA A 216 -0.01 -5.64 4.85
C ALA A 216 -0.80 -5.96 6.11
N PHE A 217 -2.03 -5.47 6.22
CA PHE A 217 -2.84 -5.64 7.42
C PHE A 217 -4.33 -5.74 7.15
N VAL A 218 -5.04 -6.37 8.09
CA VAL A 218 -6.50 -6.36 8.19
C VAL A 218 -6.92 -5.37 9.26
N LEU A 219 -7.78 -4.41 8.92
CA LEU A 219 -8.49 -3.58 9.87
C LEU A 219 -9.85 -4.21 10.19
N SER A 220 -10.09 -4.51 11.47
CA SER A 220 -11.37 -5.03 11.96
C SER A 220 -12.04 -3.98 12.85
N TYR A 221 -13.27 -3.58 12.52
CA TYR A 221 -14.03 -2.58 13.28
C TYR A 221 -15.54 -2.81 13.15
N HIS A 222 -16.24 -2.94 14.28
CA HIS A 222 -17.68 -3.26 14.37
C HIS A 222 -18.19 -4.36 13.41
N GLY A 223 -17.38 -5.41 13.22
CA GLY A 223 -17.74 -6.54 12.35
C GLY A 223 -17.27 -6.40 10.90
N TYR A 224 -16.88 -5.20 10.46
CA TYR A 224 -16.26 -4.99 9.16
C TYR A 224 -14.79 -5.41 9.17
N ASN A 225 -14.33 -6.06 8.10
CA ASN A 225 -12.94 -6.49 7.91
C ASN A 225 -12.41 -5.97 6.57
N LEU A 226 -11.35 -5.15 6.59
CA LEU A 226 -10.80 -4.48 5.43
C LEU A 226 -9.34 -4.91 5.25
N LEU A 227 -9.01 -5.50 4.10
CA LEU A 227 -7.65 -5.96 3.78
C LEU A 227 -6.89 -4.90 2.98
N PHE A 228 -5.80 -4.40 3.56
CA PHE A 228 -4.83 -3.53 2.91
C PHE A 228 -3.58 -4.34 2.59
N SER A 229 -3.44 -4.77 1.34
CA SER A 229 -2.40 -5.73 0.92
C SER A 229 -1.04 -5.11 0.62
N ALA A 230 -0.99 -3.78 0.41
CA ALA A 230 0.19 -3.08 -0.11
C ALA A 230 0.79 -3.83 -1.33
N ASP A 231 2.11 -3.98 -1.41
CA ASP A 231 2.76 -4.63 -2.54
C ASP A 231 3.13 -6.10 -2.28
N SER A 232 2.56 -6.70 -1.23
CA SER A 232 2.88 -8.08 -0.85
C SER A 232 2.40 -9.09 -1.89
N CYS A 233 3.15 -10.19 -2.07
CA CYS A 233 2.77 -11.28 -2.95
C CYS A 233 1.68 -12.19 -2.35
N SER A 234 1.02 -12.97 -3.21
CA SER A 234 -0.10 -13.84 -2.83
C SER A 234 0.25 -14.89 -1.78
N SER A 235 1.43 -15.51 -1.86
CA SER A 235 1.84 -16.54 -0.89
C SER A 235 2.03 -15.96 0.51
N LEU A 236 2.70 -14.81 0.64
CA LEU A 236 2.89 -14.13 1.92
C LEU A 236 1.56 -13.71 2.55
N LEU A 237 0.64 -13.14 1.75
CA LEU A 237 -0.69 -12.77 2.22
C LEU A 237 -1.49 -14.00 2.67
N SER A 238 -1.48 -15.07 1.88
CA SER A 238 -2.20 -16.31 2.18
C SER A 238 -1.72 -16.95 3.49
N ASP A 239 -0.41 -17.05 3.67
CA ASP A 239 0.19 -17.60 4.89
C ASP A 239 -0.08 -16.69 6.09
N GLY A 240 0.07 -15.38 5.91
CA GLY A 240 -0.21 -14.37 6.93
C GLY A 240 -1.64 -14.42 7.45
N LEU A 241 -2.61 -14.45 6.53
CA LEU A 241 -4.04 -14.53 6.87
C LEU A 241 -4.39 -15.86 7.58
N LYS A 242 -3.79 -16.98 7.16
CA LYS A 242 -3.96 -18.28 7.85
C LYS A 242 -3.41 -18.24 9.26
N ASN A 243 -2.17 -17.76 9.41
CA ASN A 243 -1.45 -17.76 10.69
C ASN A 243 -2.03 -16.76 11.70
N THR A 244 -2.79 -15.77 11.23
CA THR A 244 -3.50 -14.79 12.07
C THR A 244 -4.97 -15.14 12.32
N ASN A 245 -5.40 -16.35 11.96
CA ASN A 245 -6.78 -16.84 12.15
C ASN A 245 -7.85 -16.00 11.43
N MET A 246 -7.52 -15.42 10.26
CA MET A 246 -8.47 -14.67 9.44
C MET A 246 -9.37 -15.57 8.58
N LEU A 247 -9.03 -16.86 8.48
CA LEU A 247 -9.84 -17.85 7.77
C LEU A 247 -11.10 -18.19 8.57
N LYS A 248 -12.29 -17.97 8.00
CA LYS A 248 -13.60 -18.29 8.60
C LYS A 248 -14.38 -19.21 7.68
N ASP A 249 -14.73 -20.40 8.17
CA ASP A 249 -15.45 -21.44 7.42
C ASP A 249 -14.75 -21.92 6.14
N GLY A 250 -13.42 -21.77 6.07
CA GLY A 250 -12.61 -22.19 4.92
C GLY A 250 -12.27 -21.07 3.94
N ASP A 251 -12.85 -19.87 4.09
CA ASP A 251 -12.63 -18.72 3.21
C ASP A 251 -12.16 -17.49 4.00
N PHE A 252 -11.51 -16.54 3.31
CA PHE A 252 -11.23 -15.22 3.85
C PHE A 252 -12.38 -14.26 3.51
N LYS A 253 -13.02 -13.68 4.52
CA LYS A 253 -14.20 -12.81 4.34
C LYS A 253 -13.83 -11.36 4.64
N PHE A 254 -13.96 -10.48 3.63
CA PHE A 254 -13.67 -9.05 3.74
C PHE A 254 -14.78 -8.20 3.14
N ASP A 255 -14.93 -6.99 3.65
CA ASP A 255 -15.87 -5.98 3.14
C ASP A 255 -15.22 -5.05 2.12
N LEU A 256 -13.88 -4.94 2.17
CA LEU A 256 -13.05 -4.24 1.20
C LEU A 256 -11.69 -4.92 1.10
N MET A 257 -11.18 -5.07 -0.12
CA MET A 257 -9.80 -5.49 -0.37
C MET A 257 -9.08 -4.52 -1.31
N HIS A 258 -7.98 -3.95 -0.85
CA HIS A 258 -6.98 -3.34 -1.73
C HIS A 258 -6.29 -4.47 -2.51
N ILE A 259 -6.29 -4.40 -3.84
CA ILE A 259 -5.56 -5.33 -4.69
C ILE A 259 -4.05 -5.00 -4.63
N PRO A 260 -3.17 -6.00 -4.46
CA PRO A 260 -1.74 -5.75 -4.33
C PRO A 260 -1.09 -5.02 -5.49
N HIS A 261 -0.08 -4.19 -5.18
CA HIS A 261 0.91 -3.67 -6.12
C HIS A 261 0.27 -3.06 -7.37
N HIS A 262 -0.66 -2.13 -7.15
CA HIS A 262 -1.40 -1.41 -8.18
C HIS A 262 -2.14 -2.31 -9.19
N GLY A 263 -2.41 -3.59 -8.85
CA GLY A 263 -3.02 -4.56 -9.75
C GLY A 263 -2.04 -5.36 -10.60
N SER A 264 -0.80 -5.57 -10.15
CA SER A 264 0.15 -6.44 -10.85
C SER A 264 -0.26 -7.91 -10.83
N CYS A 265 -0.14 -8.58 -11.98
CA CYS A 265 -0.43 -10.00 -12.13
C CYS A 265 0.58 -10.89 -11.40
N ARG A 266 1.72 -10.35 -10.99
CA ARG A 266 2.74 -11.08 -10.22
C ARG A 266 2.48 -11.12 -8.72
N ASN A 267 1.53 -10.32 -8.23
CA ASN A 267 1.21 -10.25 -6.80
C ASN A 267 -0.19 -10.82 -6.49
N SER A 268 -1.03 -10.99 -7.53
CA SER A 268 -2.42 -11.46 -7.40
C SER A 268 -2.67 -12.75 -8.20
N SER A 269 -2.40 -13.90 -7.57
CA SER A 269 -2.68 -15.22 -8.16
C SER A 269 -4.18 -15.53 -8.20
N PHE A 270 -4.62 -16.35 -9.15
CA PHE A 270 -6.02 -16.80 -9.21
C PHE A 270 -6.43 -17.60 -7.98
N VAL A 271 -5.54 -18.46 -7.46
CA VAL A 271 -5.82 -19.29 -6.27
C VAL A 271 -6.08 -18.39 -5.06
N PHE A 272 -5.21 -17.40 -4.83
CA PHE A 272 -5.40 -16.45 -3.73
C PHE A 272 -6.71 -15.67 -3.85
N LEU A 273 -6.99 -15.10 -5.03
CA LEU A 273 -8.22 -14.33 -5.24
C LEU A 273 -9.48 -15.19 -5.08
N LYS A 274 -9.41 -16.49 -5.42
CA LYS A 274 -10.52 -17.44 -5.27
C LYS A 274 -10.83 -17.76 -3.80
N ASP A 275 -9.83 -17.73 -2.93
CA ASP A 275 -10.00 -17.96 -1.48
C ASP A 275 -10.56 -16.72 -0.74
N ILE A 276 -10.72 -15.59 -1.45
CA ILE A 276 -11.25 -14.33 -0.91
C ILE A 276 -12.72 -14.16 -1.29
N ILE A 277 -13.59 -14.04 -0.29
CA ILE A 277 -14.97 -13.57 -0.45
C ILE A 277 -15.00 -12.08 -0.11
N CYS A 278 -15.16 -11.24 -1.13
CA CYS A 278 -15.24 -9.79 -0.95
C CYS A 278 -16.15 -9.12 -1.99
N PRO A 279 -17.07 -8.22 -1.58
CA PRO A 279 -17.94 -7.54 -2.53
C PRO A 279 -17.26 -6.36 -3.23
N LYS A 280 -16.18 -5.81 -2.66
CA LYS A 280 -15.54 -4.56 -3.12
C LYS A 280 -14.02 -4.70 -3.17
N TYR A 281 -13.47 -4.49 -4.35
CA TYR A 281 -12.04 -4.45 -4.59
C TYR A 281 -11.63 -3.06 -5.05
N VAL A 282 -10.43 -2.63 -4.71
CA VAL A 282 -9.87 -1.34 -5.17
C VAL A 282 -8.47 -1.51 -5.74
N ILE A 283 -8.21 -0.86 -6.86
CA ILE A 283 -6.90 -0.79 -7.52
C ILE A 283 -6.46 0.67 -7.57
N SER A 284 -5.24 0.94 -7.10
CA SER A 284 -4.62 2.27 -7.16
C SER A 284 -3.85 2.55 -8.46
N GLY A 285 -3.68 1.56 -9.34
CA GLY A 285 -3.07 1.71 -10.66
C GLY A 285 -4.00 2.38 -11.68
N ASN A 286 -3.44 3.26 -12.52
CA ASN A 286 -4.18 4.00 -13.55
C ASN A 286 -3.69 3.75 -14.99
N GLY A 287 -2.76 2.83 -15.20
CA GLY A 287 -2.17 2.51 -16.51
C GLY A 287 -1.17 3.55 -17.04
N ALA A 288 -1.07 4.74 -16.44
CA ALA A 288 -0.26 5.85 -16.92
C ALA A 288 1.11 5.94 -16.23
N ASN A 289 1.80 4.81 -16.06
CA ASN A 289 3.17 4.73 -15.54
C ASN A 289 4.06 3.84 -16.42
N ARG A 290 5.36 3.74 -16.13
CA ARG A 290 6.31 2.91 -16.92
C ARG A 290 6.07 1.39 -16.84
N TYR A 291 5.25 0.96 -15.89
CA TYR A 291 4.93 -0.44 -15.62
C TYR A 291 3.60 -0.85 -16.24
N HIS A 292 2.76 0.13 -16.59
CA HIS A 292 1.47 -0.04 -17.25
C HIS A 292 0.45 -0.80 -16.41
N LEU A 293 0.58 -0.71 -15.09
CA LEU A 293 -0.31 -1.33 -14.11
C LEU A 293 -1.62 -0.54 -13.99
N PRO A 294 -2.77 -1.22 -13.83
CA PRO A 294 -2.91 -2.66 -13.57
C PRO A 294 -2.75 -3.53 -14.83
N ASP A 295 -2.35 -4.78 -14.61
CA ASP A 295 -2.38 -5.82 -15.65
C ASP A 295 -3.82 -6.27 -15.89
N LYS A 296 -4.22 -6.39 -17.15
CA LYS A 296 -5.55 -6.92 -17.50
C LYS A 296 -5.71 -8.38 -17.03
N GLU A 297 -4.62 -9.13 -16.97
CA GLU A 297 -4.60 -10.48 -16.39
C GLU A 297 -5.07 -10.52 -14.93
N THR A 298 -4.70 -9.55 -14.09
CA THR A 298 -5.17 -9.48 -12.70
C THR A 298 -6.68 -9.34 -12.64
N ILE A 299 -7.23 -8.46 -13.47
CA ILE A 299 -8.67 -8.22 -13.56
C ILE A 299 -9.39 -9.47 -14.11
N ALA A 300 -8.79 -10.18 -15.06
CA ALA A 300 -9.32 -11.46 -15.57
C ALA A 300 -9.43 -12.51 -14.46
N ARG A 301 -8.39 -12.65 -13.62
CA ARG A 301 -8.38 -13.56 -12.47
C ARG A 301 -9.42 -13.15 -11.43
N LEU A 302 -9.54 -11.84 -11.15
CA LEU A 302 -10.54 -11.31 -10.22
C LEU A 302 -11.98 -11.60 -10.69
N ASN A 303 -12.28 -11.36 -11.96
CA ASN A 303 -13.59 -11.64 -12.55
C ASN A 303 -13.93 -13.13 -12.43
N ALA A 304 -12.99 -14.01 -12.77
CA ALA A 304 -13.18 -15.45 -12.68
C ALA A 304 -13.31 -15.97 -11.24
N ALA A 305 -12.63 -15.31 -10.28
CA ALA A 305 -12.75 -15.62 -8.86
C ALA A 305 -14.09 -15.19 -8.26
N ASN A 306 -14.78 -14.23 -8.89
CA ASN A 306 -16.04 -13.67 -8.42
C ASN A 306 -17.20 -13.94 -9.40
N PRO A 307 -17.62 -15.21 -9.60
CA PRO A 307 -18.64 -15.56 -10.59
C PRO A 307 -20.03 -14.95 -10.28
N THR A 308 -20.30 -14.57 -9.03
CA THR A 308 -21.55 -13.87 -8.63
C THR A 308 -21.47 -12.35 -8.80
N GLY A 309 -20.31 -11.82 -9.18
CA GLY A 309 -20.05 -10.40 -9.35
C GLY A 309 -19.46 -9.72 -8.11
N CYS A 310 -18.74 -8.63 -8.36
CA CYS A 310 -18.18 -7.73 -7.35
C CYS A 310 -18.01 -6.32 -7.93
N GLU A 311 -17.78 -5.35 -7.05
CA GLU A 311 -17.42 -3.98 -7.43
C GLU A 311 -15.90 -3.86 -7.54
N LEU A 312 -15.42 -3.33 -8.66
CA LEU A 312 -14.01 -3.00 -8.87
C LEU A 312 -13.86 -1.49 -8.98
N HIS A 313 -13.30 -0.90 -7.94
CA HIS A 313 -13.06 0.52 -7.79
C HIS A 313 -11.66 0.90 -8.26
N PHE A 314 -11.55 2.05 -8.89
CA PHE A 314 -10.27 2.66 -9.23
C PHE A 314 -10.13 4.00 -8.51
N THR A 315 -8.92 4.28 -8.01
CA THR A 315 -8.62 5.56 -7.36
C THR A 315 -8.68 6.72 -8.33
N GLN A 316 -8.38 6.45 -9.61
CA GLN A 316 -8.48 7.42 -10.70
C GLN A 316 -8.64 6.72 -12.05
N MET A 317 -9.82 6.84 -12.67
CA MET A 317 -10.01 6.39 -14.05
C MET A 317 -9.46 7.42 -15.04
N ASN A 318 -8.67 6.97 -16.01
CA ASN A 318 -8.24 7.79 -17.15
C ASN A 318 -8.58 7.10 -18.48
N PHE A 319 -8.32 7.78 -19.60
CA PHE A 319 -8.59 7.20 -20.93
C PHE A 319 -7.86 5.88 -21.16
N LYS A 320 -6.63 5.74 -20.65
CA LYS A 320 -5.83 4.54 -20.84
C LYS A 320 -6.41 3.34 -20.09
N LEU A 321 -6.85 3.55 -18.85
CA LEU A 321 -7.47 2.51 -18.04
C LEU A 321 -8.82 2.06 -18.64
N LYS A 322 -9.58 2.98 -19.26
CA LYS A 322 -10.82 2.64 -19.99
C LYS A 322 -10.58 1.68 -21.17
N GLU A 323 -9.39 1.69 -21.77
CA GLU A 323 -9.06 0.77 -22.88
C GLU A 323 -9.06 -0.70 -22.45
N ILE A 324 -8.76 -1.01 -21.17
CA ILE A 324 -8.82 -2.38 -20.63
C ILE A 324 -10.18 -3.03 -20.92
N PHE A 325 -11.23 -2.23 -20.73
CA PHE A 325 -12.63 -2.66 -20.77
C PHE A 325 -13.30 -2.40 -22.13
N ALA A 326 -12.71 -1.58 -23.00
CA ALA A 326 -13.34 -1.14 -24.24
C ALA A 326 -13.65 -2.28 -25.23
N ASN A 327 -12.87 -3.37 -25.18
CA ASN A 327 -12.93 -4.48 -26.14
C ASN A 327 -13.36 -5.81 -25.50
N ASP A 328 -13.90 -5.79 -24.28
CA ASP A 328 -14.22 -6.99 -23.51
C ASP A 328 -15.54 -6.89 -22.75
N ASP A 329 -16.18 -8.04 -22.57
CA ASP A 329 -17.30 -8.14 -21.63
C ASP A 329 -16.72 -8.27 -20.22
N CYS A 330 -16.97 -7.25 -19.38
CA CYS A 330 -16.54 -7.25 -17.98
C CYS A 330 -17.26 -8.31 -17.14
N GLY A 331 -18.19 -9.07 -17.74
CA GLY A 331 -18.95 -10.11 -17.07
C GLY A 331 -19.73 -9.51 -15.91
N ASN A 332 -19.47 -10.00 -14.70
CA ASN A 332 -20.18 -9.57 -13.50
C ASN A 332 -19.42 -8.50 -12.69
N LEU A 333 -18.34 -7.93 -13.24
CA LEU A 333 -17.63 -6.81 -12.61
C LEU A 333 -18.39 -5.49 -12.82
N LYS A 334 -18.67 -4.80 -11.72
CA LYS A 334 -19.15 -3.41 -11.75
C LYS A 334 -17.98 -2.46 -11.57
N ILE A 335 -17.58 -1.78 -12.63
CA ILE A 335 -16.46 -0.83 -12.62
C ILE A 335 -16.91 0.52 -12.04
N ILE A 336 -16.16 1.04 -11.07
CA ILE A 336 -16.49 2.28 -10.35
C ILE A 336 -15.28 3.22 -10.34
N ASP A 337 -15.49 4.48 -10.74
CA ASP A 337 -14.49 5.56 -10.70
C ASP A 337 -14.68 6.41 -9.45
N ASP A 338 -14.62 5.75 -8.30
CA ASP A 338 -14.67 6.35 -6.97
C ASP A 338 -14.08 5.33 -5.98
N ALA A 339 -13.16 5.78 -5.13
CA ALA A 339 -12.51 4.94 -4.13
C ALA A 339 -12.67 5.57 -2.73
N ASN A 340 -13.87 6.10 -2.46
CA ASN A 340 -14.32 6.52 -1.14
C ASN A 340 -15.34 5.51 -0.62
N PHE A 341 -15.08 4.98 0.57
CA PHE A 341 -15.89 3.95 1.19
C PHE A 341 -16.40 4.44 2.54
N THR A 342 -17.62 4.05 2.89
CA THR A 342 -18.21 4.26 4.21
C THR A 342 -18.91 2.98 4.64
N PHE A 343 -18.74 2.65 5.92
CA PHE A 343 -19.29 1.49 6.60
C PHE A 343 -19.96 2.01 7.88
N GLU A 344 -21.24 1.74 8.03
CA GLU A 344 -22.07 2.37 9.08
C GLU A 344 -21.87 1.74 10.45
#